data_AF-A0A7J2I123-F1
#
_entry.id   AF-A0A7J2I123-F1
#
_cell.length_a   1.000
_cell.length_b   1.000
_cell.length_c   1.000
_cell.angle_alpha   90.00
_cell.angle_beta   90.00
_cell.angle_gamma   90.00
#
_symmetry.space_group_name_H-M   'P 1'
#
loop_
_entity.id
_entity.type
_entity.pdbx_description
1 polymer ?
#
loop_
_entity_poly.entity_id
_entity_poly.type
_entity_poly.pdbx_seq_one_letter_code
_entity_poly.pdbx_strand_id
1 'polypeptide(L)'
;MLVSADEPAKLLYARILKDKEPILSCQADGLMVATQTGSTGYSLSAGGPVLDPGVNAFVLTPICSLSVFRSIVFPANSKLTIVVERPKKFLVVIDGQHRRIITSKASSITVTRSPYETSFIRFQENFYNRLRSRLIFKGA
;
A
#
# COMPACT_ATOMS: atom_id res chain seq x y z
N MET A 1 4.36 -0.39 -2.06
CA MET A 1 4.06 -1.49 -3.00
C MET A 1 2.62 -1.39 -3.47
N LEU A 2 2.39 -1.43 -4.77
CA LEU A 2 1.09 -1.54 -5.44
C LEU A 2 0.90 -2.97 -5.94
N VAL A 3 -0.32 -3.49 -5.83
CA VAL A 3 -0.79 -4.73 -6.46
C VAL A 3 -2.03 -4.37 -7.28
N SER A 4 -2.00 -4.54 -8.59
CA SER A 4 -3.13 -4.26 -9.47
C SER A 4 -3.31 -5.35 -10.51
N ALA A 5 -4.48 -5.45 -11.11
CA ALA A 5 -4.61 -6.23 -12.34
C ALA A 5 -3.65 -5.69 -13.43
N ASP A 6 -3.18 -6.58 -14.30
CA ASP A 6 -2.25 -6.22 -15.39
C ASP A 6 -2.98 -5.55 -16.58
N GLU A 7 -4.27 -5.84 -16.75
CA GLU A 7 -5.10 -5.25 -17.80
C GLU A 7 -6.09 -4.23 -17.20
N PRO A 8 -6.29 -3.08 -17.85
CA PRO A 8 -7.32 -2.11 -17.44
C PRO A 8 -8.71 -2.76 -17.37
N ALA A 9 -9.56 -2.29 -16.45
CA ALA A 9 -10.94 -2.75 -16.22
C ALA A 9 -11.10 -4.19 -15.70
N LYS A 10 -10.02 -4.91 -15.34
CA LYS A 10 -10.12 -6.17 -14.56
C LYS A 10 -9.99 -5.88 -13.07
N LEU A 11 -11.00 -6.30 -12.29
CA LEU A 11 -10.96 -6.22 -10.83
C LEU A 11 -10.02 -7.27 -10.24
N LEU A 12 -9.29 -6.85 -9.22
CA LEU A 12 -8.51 -7.71 -8.34
C LEU A 12 -9.40 -8.21 -7.19
N TYR A 13 -9.54 -9.52 -7.10
CA TYR A 13 -10.19 -10.24 -6.02
C TYR A 13 -9.10 -10.75 -5.09
N ALA A 14 -9.07 -10.24 -3.86
CA ALA A 14 -8.03 -10.61 -2.91
C ALA A 14 -8.55 -10.84 -1.50
N ARG A 15 -7.92 -11.80 -0.83
CA ARG A 15 -8.07 -12.07 0.58
C ARG A 15 -6.85 -11.54 1.34
N ILE A 16 -7.10 -10.81 2.41
CA ILE A 16 -6.07 -10.18 3.22
C ILE A 16 -5.99 -10.91 4.56
N LEU A 17 -4.78 -11.29 4.96
CA LEU A 17 -4.50 -11.95 6.22
C LEU A 17 -3.41 -11.19 6.98
N LYS A 18 -3.55 -11.07 8.30
CA LYS A 18 -2.48 -10.62 9.20
C LYS A 18 -2.05 -11.79 10.05
N ASP A 19 -0.76 -12.10 10.04
CA ASP A 19 -0.19 -13.18 10.86
C ASP A 19 -0.92 -14.54 10.68
N LYS A 20 -1.38 -14.81 9.44
CA LYS A 20 -2.20 -15.97 9.02
C LYS A 20 -3.69 -15.92 9.41
N GLU A 21 -4.12 -14.92 10.16
CA GLU A 21 -5.54 -14.71 10.48
C GLU A 21 -6.22 -13.91 9.35
N PRO A 22 -7.34 -14.41 8.77
CA PRO A 22 -8.05 -13.69 7.72
C PRO A 22 -8.74 -12.44 8.29
N ILE A 23 -8.51 -11.30 7.65
CA ILE A 23 -9.11 -10.02 8.03
C ILE A 23 -10.35 -9.75 7.17
N LEU A 24 -10.17 -9.78 5.85
CA LEU A 24 -11.24 -9.47 4.90
C LEU A 24 -10.95 -10.04 3.51
N SER A 25 -11.99 -10.08 2.69
CA SER A 25 -11.88 -10.27 1.24
C SER A 25 -12.41 -9.01 0.54
N CYS A 26 -11.78 -8.62 -0.56
CA CYS A 26 -12.14 -7.40 -1.26
C CYS A 26 -12.06 -7.54 -2.78
N GLN A 27 -12.76 -6.62 -3.44
CA GLN A 27 -12.72 -6.38 -4.89
C GLN A 27 -12.29 -4.94 -5.11
N ALA A 28 -11.21 -4.73 -5.85
CA ALA A 28 -10.65 -3.40 -6.10
C ALA A 28 -9.84 -3.37 -7.40
N ASP A 29 -9.57 -2.19 -7.95
CA ASP A 29 -8.63 -2.04 -9.07
C ASP A 29 -7.20 -2.38 -8.63
N GLY A 30 -6.90 -2.11 -7.36
CA GLY A 30 -5.65 -2.50 -6.74
C GLY A 30 -5.63 -2.33 -5.23
N LEU A 31 -4.54 -2.80 -4.64
CA LEU A 31 -4.22 -2.68 -3.23
C LEU A 31 -2.84 -2.07 -3.09
N MET A 32 -2.69 -1.14 -2.16
CA MET A 32 -1.41 -0.50 -1.89
C MET A 32 -1.00 -0.69 -0.45
N VAL A 33 0.24 -1.12 -0.25
CA VAL A 33 0.89 -1.21 1.06
C VAL A 33 1.97 -0.14 1.10
N ALA A 34 1.88 0.77 2.06
CA ALA A 34 2.82 1.87 2.23
C ALA A 34 3.39 1.90 3.64
N THR A 35 4.71 2.06 3.74
CA THR A 35 5.38 2.38 4.99
C THR A 35 4.98 3.75 5.50
N GLN A 36 5.37 4.10 6.72
CA GLN A 36 5.24 5.45 7.26
C GLN A 36 5.70 6.54 6.28
N THR A 37 6.89 6.42 5.70
CA THR A 37 7.41 7.38 4.70
C THR A 37 6.59 7.36 3.41
N GLY A 38 6.19 6.18 2.95
CA GLY A 38 5.37 5.98 1.75
C GLY A 38 3.91 6.43 1.89
N SER A 39 3.41 6.65 3.11
CA SER A 39 2.03 7.09 3.37
C SER A 39 1.71 8.43 2.71
N THR A 40 2.72 9.29 2.56
CA THR A 40 2.66 10.60 1.89
C THR A 40 2.90 10.55 0.37
N GLY A 41 3.12 9.34 -0.17
CA GLY A 41 3.27 9.08 -1.60
C GLY A 41 1.94 8.70 -2.25
N TYR A 42 1.95 7.69 -3.12
CA TYR A 42 0.73 7.22 -3.80
C TYR A 42 -0.39 6.84 -2.83
N SER A 43 -0.06 6.35 -1.63
CA SER A 43 -1.08 6.03 -0.61
C SER A 43 -1.95 7.22 -0.25
N LEU A 44 -1.38 8.43 -0.21
CA LEU A 44 -2.14 9.65 0.02
C LEU A 44 -3.11 9.91 -1.13
N SER A 45 -2.64 9.79 -2.38
CA SER A 45 -3.47 10.00 -3.57
C SER A 45 -4.62 8.99 -3.68
N ALA A 46 -4.43 7.77 -3.20
CA ALA A 46 -5.48 6.75 -3.12
C ALA A 46 -6.45 6.93 -1.95
N GLY A 47 -6.32 8.02 -1.17
CA GLY A 47 -7.20 8.31 -0.03
C GLY A 47 -6.76 7.65 1.29
N GLY A 48 -5.54 7.14 1.37
CA GLY A 48 -4.97 6.60 2.59
C GLY A 48 -4.51 7.70 3.56
N PRO A 49 -4.44 7.40 4.87
CA PRO A 49 -4.02 8.34 5.89
C PRO A 49 -2.52 8.66 5.78
N VAL A 50 -2.17 9.86 6.21
CA VAL A 50 -0.77 10.23 6.48
C VAL A 50 -0.36 9.62 7.81
N LEU A 51 0.78 8.94 7.83
CA LEU A 51 1.39 8.43 9.07
C LEU A 51 2.44 9.42 9.57
N ASP A 52 2.33 9.83 10.83
CA ASP A 52 3.31 10.71 11.48
C ASP A 52 4.69 10.01 11.61
N PRO A 53 5.83 10.73 11.52
CA PRO A 53 7.19 10.19 11.65
C PRO A 53 7.53 9.44 12.96
N GLY A 54 6.74 9.61 14.02
CA GLY A 54 6.84 8.81 15.25
C GLY A 54 6.08 7.48 15.21
N VAL A 55 5.17 7.29 14.26
CA VAL A 55 4.30 6.10 14.19
C VAL A 55 4.99 4.94 13.47
N ASN A 56 5.37 3.91 14.22
CA ASN A 56 5.95 2.69 13.67
C ASN A 56 4.90 1.73 13.08
N ALA A 57 4.38 2.08 11.92
CA ALA A 57 3.30 1.34 11.24
C ALA A 57 3.46 1.35 9.71
N PHE A 58 2.69 0.49 9.06
CA PHE A 58 2.40 0.58 7.62
C PHE A 58 0.88 0.57 7.41
N VAL A 59 0.46 1.00 6.23
CA VAL A 59 -0.95 1.11 5.87
C VAL A 59 -1.27 0.31 4.61
N LEU A 60 -2.39 -0.39 4.63
CA LEU A 60 -3.03 -0.97 3.46
C LEU A 60 -4.14 -0.03 2.99
N THR A 61 -4.09 0.43 1.75
CA THR A 61 -5.05 1.35 1.14
C THR A 61 -5.61 0.73 -0.14
N PRO A 62 -6.94 0.55 -0.27
CA PRO A 62 -7.54 0.14 -1.53
C PRO A 62 -7.48 1.24 -2.59
N ILE A 63 -7.43 0.84 -3.86
CA ILE A 63 -7.61 1.73 -5.01
C ILE A 63 -8.93 1.35 -5.68
N CYS A 64 -9.89 2.27 -5.70
CA CYS A 64 -11.22 2.09 -6.30
C CYS A 64 -11.89 0.77 -5.87
N SER A 65 -11.99 0.51 -4.56
CA SER A 65 -12.63 -0.73 -4.09
C SER A 65 -14.15 -0.68 -4.25
N LEU A 66 -14.72 -1.78 -4.73
CA LEU A 66 -16.16 -2.05 -4.70
C LEU A 66 -16.63 -2.60 -3.35
N SER A 67 -15.69 -3.00 -2.49
CA SER A 67 -15.97 -3.47 -1.13
C SER A 67 -15.95 -2.31 -0.16
N VAL A 68 -16.79 -2.36 0.88
CA VAL A 68 -16.92 -1.28 1.87
C VAL A 68 -15.79 -1.40 2.92
N PHE A 69 -14.54 -1.19 2.52
CA PHE A 69 -13.43 -1.08 3.46
C PHE A 69 -12.56 0.15 3.17
N ARG A 70 -12.09 0.79 4.24
CA ARG A 70 -11.16 1.92 4.21
C ARG A 70 -9.74 1.42 4.48
N SER A 71 -8.77 2.33 4.42
CA SER A 71 -7.40 2.00 4.78
C SER A 71 -7.27 1.42 6.18
N ILE A 72 -6.43 0.41 6.33
CA ILE A 72 -6.15 -0.27 7.60
C ILE A 72 -4.68 -0.06 7.96
N VAL A 73 -4.43 0.42 9.17
CA VAL A 73 -3.08 0.65 9.69
C VAL A 73 -2.66 -0.54 10.54
N PHE A 74 -1.45 -1.05 10.30
CA PHE A 74 -0.88 -2.21 10.98
C PHE A 74 0.43 -1.84 11.67
N PRO A 75 0.73 -2.42 12.85
CA PRO A 75 2.06 -2.32 13.45
C PRO A 75 3.15 -2.75 12.46
N ALA A 76 4.28 -2.06 12.43
CA ALA A 76 5.33 -2.31 11.43
C ALA A 76 5.83 -3.76 11.40
N ASN A 77 5.84 -4.43 12.55
CA ASN A 77 6.31 -5.82 12.68
C ASN A 77 5.26 -6.87 12.26
N SER A 78 4.07 -6.45 11.84
CA SER A 78 3.02 -7.39 11.38
C SER A 78 3.39 -8.04 10.05
N LYS A 79 2.92 -9.26 9.83
CA LYS A 79 3.02 -9.94 8.54
C LYS A 79 1.70 -9.84 7.78
N LEU A 80 1.66 -9.05 6.72
CA LEU A 80 0.49 -8.93 5.86
C LEU A 80 0.61 -9.88 4.66
N THR A 81 -0.39 -10.71 4.44
CA THR A 81 -0.47 -11.59 3.27
C THR A 81 -1.66 -11.20 2.42
N ILE A 82 -1.41 -10.92 1.14
CA ILE A 82 -2.43 -10.65 0.12
C ILE A 82 -2.50 -11.86 -0.79
N VAL A 83 -3.59 -12.63 -0.72
CA VAL A 83 -3.85 -13.75 -1.61
C VAL A 83 -4.70 -13.24 -2.77
N VAL A 84 -4.12 -13.20 -3.97
CA VAL A 84 -4.84 -12.79 -5.18
C VAL A 84 -5.54 -14.02 -5.75
N GLU A 85 -6.87 -14.02 -5.71
CA GLU A 85 -7.69 -15.11 -6.22
C GLU A 85 -7.93 -14.94 -7.73
N ARG A 86 -8.13 -13.70 -8.17
CA ARG A 86 -8.33 -13.31 -9.58
C ARG A 86 -7.86 -11.86 -9.77
N PRO A 87 -7.35 -11.48 -10.95
CA PRO A 87 -6.95 -12.35 -12.06
C PRO A 87 -5.71 -13.19 -11.72
N LYS A 88 -5.45 -14.26 -12.50
CA LYS A 88 -4.24 -15.10 -12.36
C LYS A 88 -2.95 -14.38 -12.76
N LYS A 89 -3.08 -13.27 -13.48
CA LYS A 89 -1.99 -12.40 -13.93
C LYS A 89 -2.22 -11.01 -13.37
N PHE A 90 -1.29 -10.53 -12.56
CA PHE A 90 -1.38 -9.21 -11.93
C PHE A 90 0.02 -8.59 -11.81
N LEU A 91 0.05 -7.28 -11.63
CA LEU A 91 1.26 -6.48 -11.53
C LEU A 91 1.52 -6.13 -10.07
N VAL A 92 2.77 -6.30 -9.66
CA VAL A 92 3.30 -5.75 -8.41
C VAL A 92 4.29 -4.64 -8.76
N VAL A 93 4.13 -3.47 -8.15
CA VAL A 93 5.06 -2.34 -8.29
C VAL A 93 5.61 -1.96 -6.92
N ILE A 94 6.93 -1.97 -6.76
CA ILE A 94 7.63 -1.56 -5.53
C ILE A 94 8.28 -0.20 -5.78
N ASP A 95 7.95 0.76 -4.91
CA ASP A 95 8.44 2.15 -4.92
C ASP A 95 8.36 2.87 -6.28
N GLY A 96 7.38 2.50 -7.10
CA GLY A 96 7.14 3.07 -8.43
C GLY A 96 8.15 2.65 -9.51
N GLN A 97 9.24 1.96 -9.15
CA GLN A 97 10.34 1.65 -10.08
C GLN A 97 10.42 0.15 -10.41
N HIS A 98 10.28 -0.72 -9.41
CA HIS A 98 10.43 -2.15 -9.62
C HIS A 98 9.08 -2.78 -9.94
N ARG A 99 8.89 -3.16 -11.21
CA ARG A 99 7.66 -3.77 -11.72
C ARG A 99 7.87 -5.26 -11.93
N ARG A 100 6.95 -6.08 -11.42
CA ARG A 100 6.97 -7.53 -11.61
C ARG A 100 5.58 -8.03 -11.92
N ILE A 101 5.43 -8.68 -13.08
CA ILE A 101 4.20 -9.41 -13.43
C ILE A 101 4.28 -10.78 -12.77
N ILE A 102 3.21 -11.16 -12.07
CA ILE A 102 3.07 -12.46 -11.44
C ILE A 102 1.97 -13.22 -12.18
N THR A 103 2.29 -14.44 -12.61
CA THR A 103 1.36 -15.35 -13.28
C THR A 103 1.27 -16.64 -12.46
N SER A 104 0.17 -16.87 -11.75
CA SER A 104 -0.05 -18.12 -11.00
C SER A 104 -1.55 -18.36 -10.74
N LYS A 105 -1.93 -19.63 -10.54
CA LYS A 105 -3.31 -20.02 -10.18
C LYS A 105 -3.71 -19.57 -8.77
N ALA A 106 -2.76 -19.38 -7.87
CA ALA A 106 -2.98 -18.93 -6.49
C ALA A 106 -1.70 -18.30 -5.95
N SER A 107 -1.46 -17.05 -6.28
CA SER A 107 -0.31 -16.29 -5.80
C SER A 107 -0.67 -15.56 -4.51
N SER A 108 0.15 -15.76 -3.49
CA SER A 108 0.16 -14.91 -2.31
C SER A 108 1.36 -13.99 -2.35
N ILE A 109 1.17 -12.77 -1.85
CA ILE A 109 2.22 -11.79 -1.68
C ILE A 109 2.29 -11.48 -0.19
N THR A 110 3.47 -11.64 0.38
CA THR A 110 3.69 -11.39 1.79
C THR A 110 4.53 -10.15 1.96
N VAL A 111 4.08 -9.22 2.80
CA VAL A 111 4.79 -8.01 3.17
C VAL A 111 5.13 -8.09 4.65
N THR A 112 6.40 -7.87 4.96
CA THR A 112 6.95 -7.82 6.32
C THR A 112 7.95 -6.67 6.41
N ARG A 113 8.23 -6.19 7.63
CA ARG A 113 9.36 -5.29 7.87
C ARG A 113 10.66 -5.95 7.43
N SER A 114 11.49 -5.19 6.71
CA SER A 114 12.85 -5.59 6.35
C SER A 114 13.75 -5.57 7.59
N PRO A 115 14.70 -6.51 7.74
CA PRO A 115 15.74 -6.40 8.78
C PRO A 115 16.75 -5.29 8.47
N TYR A 116 16.78 -4.80 7.24
CA TYR A 116 17.62 -3.68 6.80
C TYR A 116 16.81 -2.38 6.78
N GLU A 117 17.29 -1.36 7.46
CA GLU A 117 16.67 -0.03 7.53
C GLU A 117 17.47 0.99 6.70
N THR A 118 16.75 1.97 6.15
CA THR A 118 17.35 3.07 5.39
C THR A 118 17.39 4.33 6.25
N SER A 119 18.59 4.87 6.45
CA SER A 119 18.79 6.16 7.13
C SER A 119 18.77 7.31 6.13
N PHE A 120 17.96 8.32 6.40
CA PHE A 120 17.87 9.53 5.58
C PHE A 120 18.49 10.70 6.31
N ILE A 121 19.48 11.35 5.69
CA ILE A 121 20.00 12.64 6.16
C ILE A 121 19.01 13.73 5.74
N ARG A 122 18.60 14.58 6.70
CA ARG A 122 17.69 15.70 6.46
C ARG A 122 18.35 16.98 6.93
N PHE A 123 18.60 17.90 6.00
CA PHE A 123 19.36 19.13 6.27
C PHE A 123 18.52 20.19 7.00
N GLN A 124 17.32 20.53 6.50
CA GLN A 124 16.31 21.29 7.22
C GLN A 124 14.92 20.95 6.67
N GLU A 125 13.97 20.65 7.57
CA GLU A 125 12.53 20.98 7.51
C GLU A 125 11.69 20.06 8.42
N ASN A 126 10.80 20.70 9.18
CA ASN A 126 9.72 20.06 9.93
C ASN A 126 8.84 19.25 8.95
N PHE A 127 8.59 17.96 9.27
CA PHE A 127 7.73 17.08 8.47
C PHE A 127 6.40 17.74 8.11
N TYR A 128 5.80 18.45 9.06
CA TYR A 128 4.52 19.12 8.88
C TYR A 128 4.58 20.28 7.88
N ASN A 129 5.72 20.94 7.70
CA ASN A 129 5.87 21.98 6.68
C ASN A 129 5.81 21.38 5.27
N ARG A 130 6.51 20.27 5.03
CA ARG A 130 6.44 19.52 3.77
C ARG A 130 5.06 18.92 3.52
N LEU A 131 4.42 18.44 4.58
CA LEU A 131 3.08 17.90 4.46
C LEU A 131 2.09 19.01 4.06
N ARG A 132 2.15 20.17 4.72
CA ARG A 132 1.32 21.34 4.38
C ARG A 132 1.51 21.77 2.93
N SER A 133 2.75 21.86 2.44
CA SER A 133 3.00 22.25 1.05
C SER A 133 2.43 21.27 0.01
N ARG A 134 2.21 20.00 0.39
CA ARG A 134 1.57 18.98 -0.48
C ARG A 134 0.05 18.91 -0.34
N LEU A 135 -0.49 19.15 0.86
CA LEU A 135 -1.93 19.06 1.14
C LEU A 135 -2.69 20.31 0.71
N ILE A 136 -2.04 21.47 0.69
CA ILE A 136 -2.69 22.72 0.28
C ILE A 136 -2.81 22.71 -1.23
N PHE A 137 -4.05 22.60 -1.72
CA PHE A 137 -4.40 22.99 -3.08
C PHE A 137 -4.09 24.49 -3.20
N LYS A 138 -2.95 24.84 -3.83
CA LYS A 138 -2.74 26.20 -4.33
C LYS A 138 -3.65 26.34 -5.55
N GLY A 139 -4.91 26.70 -5.31
CA GLY A 139 -5.77 27.18 -6.36
C GLY A 139 -5.09 28.37 -7.02
N ALA A 140 -4.75 28.22 -8.30
CA ALA A 140 -4.59 29.34 -9.21
C ALA A 140 -5.97 29.69 -9.76
#